data_AF-A0A930WY95-F1
#
_entry.id   AF-A0A930WY95-F1
#
_cell.length_a   1.000
_cell.length_b   1.000
_cell.length_c   1.000
_cell.angle_alpha   90.00
_cell.angle_beta   90.00
_cell.angle_gamma   90.00
#
_symmetry.space_group_name_H-M   'P 1'
#
loop_
_entity.id
_entity.type
_entity.pdbx_description
1 polymer ?
#
loop_
_entity_poly.entity_id
_entity_poly.type
_entity_poly.pdbx_seq_one_letter_code
_entity_poly.pdbx_strand_id
1 'polypeptide(L)'
;EKVAAVGDSVITMAVLLVGEDHGAHMYATFMEKTAKNFGYGFVLKQLPETATQDEVVTALQELNNDAAVHGILPLMPMPKHIDTEALIDMLDPKKDIDGLTTYNIGLVTAGKGGFAPCTAKACMAILNHYDIPVEGKHVVVIGRSQVIGKPVALMTLGAHGTVTMCHSRTPDLAEQVKRGDI
;
A
#
# COMPACT_ATOMS: atom_id res chain seq x y z
N GLU A 1 2.12 6.87 -18.18
CA GLU A 1 3.48 6.42 -18.58
C GLU A 1 3.75 4.93 -18.40
N LYS A 2 3.52 4.29 -17.24
CA LYS A 2 3.88 2.85 -17.05
C LYS A 2 3.07 1.82 -17.85
N VAL A 3 1.88 2.15 -18.33
CA VAL A 3 1.02 1.23 -19.12
C VAL A 3 1.53 1.05 -20.56
N ALA A 4 2.21 2.06 -21.11
CA ALA A 4 2.68 2.03 -22.50
C ALA A 4 3.78 0.98 -22.76
N ALA A 5 4.44 0.47 -21.71
CA ALA A 5 5.52 -0.52 -21.82
C ALA A 5 5.03 -1.98 -21.92
N VAL A 6 3.73 -2.23 -21.73
CA VAL A 6 3.18 -3.60 -21.62
C VAL A 6 2.73 -4.17 -22.98
N GLY A 7 2.71 -3.34 -24.03
CA GLY A 7 2.28 -3.77 -25.37
C GLY A 7 0.84 -4.27 -25.38
N ASP A 8 0.57 -5.36 -26.12
CA ASP A 8 -0.74 -6.02 -26.17
C ASP A 8 -0.98 -6.99 -24.99
N SER A 9 -0.05 -7.09 -24.05
CA SER A 9 -0.18 -8.01 -22.91
C SER A 9 -1.15 -7.46 -21.86
N VAL A 10 -1.96 -8.35 -21.29
CA VAL A 10 -2.90 -7.98 -20.23
C VAL A 10 -2.15 -7.74 -18.92
N ILE A 11 -2.17 -6.50 -18.43
CA ILE A 11 -1.67 -6.16 -17.08
C ILE A 11 -2.47 -6.98 -16.07
N THR A 12 -1.76 -7.72 -15.22
CA THR A 12 -2.36 -8.67 -14.28
C THR A 12 -1.88 -8.40 -12.86
N MET A 13 -2.84 -8.28 -11.96
CA MET A 13 -2.61 -8.19 -10.51
C MET A 13 -2.80 -9.56 -9.86
N ALA A 14 -1.92 -9.92 -8.94
CA ALA A 14 -2.09 -11.04 -8.05
C ALA A 14 -2.43 -10.56 -6.63
N VAL A 15 -3.38 -11.23 -5.99
CA VAL A 15 -3.72 -11.06 -4.58
C VAL A 15 -3.23 -12.29 -3.81
N LEU A 16 -2.44 -12.07 -2.77
CA LEU A 16 -2.03 -13.11 -1.83
C LEU A 16 -2.90 -13.00 -0.57
N LEU A 17 -3.76 -13.99 -0.37
CA LEU A 17 -4.67 -14.08 0.79
C LEU A 17 -4.26 -15.29 1.64
N VAL A 18 -4.03 -15.08 2.93
CA VAL A 18 -3.71 -16.16 3.87
C VAL A 18 -4.70 -16.12 5.03
N GLY A 19 -5.38 -17.23 5.27
CA GLY A 19 -6.37 -17.34 6.35
C GLY A 19 -7.78 -16.93 5.95
N GLU A 20 -8.63 -16.78 6.97
CA GLU A 20 -10.08 -16.67 6.82
C GLU A 20 -10.65 -15.32 7.31
N ASP A 21 -9.82 -14.28 7.37
CA ASP A 21 -10.29 -12.94 7.75
C ASP A 21 -11.37 -12.47 6.76
N HIS A 22 -12.57 -12.22 7.29
CA HIS A 22 -13.72 -11.85 6.48
C HIS A 22 -13.50 -10.54 5.69
N GLY A 23 -12.81 -9.57 6.29
CA GLY A 23 -12.50 -8.30 5.66
C GLY A 23 -11.56 -8.47 4.46
N ALA A 24 -10.51 -9.26 4.63
CA ALA A 24 -9.57 -9.60 3.57
C ALA A 24 -10.24 -10.33 2.40
N HIS A 25 -11.13 -11.30 2.68
CA HIS A 25 -11.92 -12.00 1.67
C HIS A 25 -12.83 -11.06 0.85
N MET A 26 -13.56 -10.18 1.53
CA MET A 26 -14.37 -9.18 0.83
C MET A 26 -13.51 -8.25 -0.02
N TYR A 27 -12.35 -7.85 0.49
CA TYR A 27 -11.44 -6.98 -0.23
C TYR A 27 -10.85 -7.66 -1.48
N ALA A 28 -10.48 -8.94 -1.39
CA ALA A 28 -10.05 -9.74 -2.55
C ALA A 28 -11.13 -9.78 -3.65
N THR A 29 -12.39 -10.00 -3.25
CA THR A 29 -13.53 -9.99 -4.18
C THR A 29 -13.74 -8.61 -4.82
N PHE A 30 -13.57 -7.54 -4.05
CA PHE A 30 -13.65 -6.17 -4.56
C PHE A 30 -12.52 -5.87 -5.56
N MET A 31 -11.29 -6.31 -5.27
CA MET A 31 -10.14 -6.17 -6.18
C MET A 31 -10.32 -6.97 -7.47
N GLU A 32 -10.86 -8.20 -7.40
CA GLU A 32 -11.17 -8.99 -8.58
C GLU A 32 -12.15 -8.26 -9.52
N LYS A 33 -13.25 -7.76 -8.96
CA LYS A 33 -14.26 -7.01 -9.73
C LYS A 33 -13.65 -5.74 -10.32
N THR A 34 -12.85 -5.03 -9.55
CA THR A 34 -12.17 -3.81 -9.99
C THR A 34 -11.23 -4.11 -11.15
N ALA A 35 -10.37 -5.13 -11.03
CA ALA A 35 -9.45 -5.55 -12.08
C ALA A 35 -10.21 -5.88 -13.38
N LYS A 36 -11.25 -6.71 -13.30
CA LYS A 36 -12.09 -7.09 -14.45
C LYS A 36 -12.77 -5.87 -15.11
N ASN A 37 -13.30 -4.94 -14.31
CA ASN A 37 -13.95 -3.73 -14.82
C ASN A 37 -13.00 -2.82 -15.61
N PHE A 38 -11.71 -2.82 -15.27
CA PHE A 38 -10.68 -2.06 -15.99
C PHE A 38 -9.95 -2.88 -17.07
N GLY A 39 -10.39 -4.13 -17.34
CA GLY A 39 -9.77 -5.01 -18.33
C GLY A 39 -8.42 -5.60 -17.90
N TYR A 40 -8.12 -5.61 -16.61
CA TYR A 40 -6.92 -6.22 -16.05
C TYR A 40 -7.13 -7.70 -15.73
N GLY A 41 -6.06 -8.48 -15.85
CA GLY A 41 -5.99 -9.83 -15.35
C GLY A 41 -5.97 -9.85 -13.83
N PHE A 42 -6.48 -10.94 -13.26
CA PHE A 42 -6.54 -11.13 -11.82
C PHE A 42 -6.17 -12.56 -11.45
N VAL A 43 -5.29 -12.70 -10.47
CA VAL A 43 -4.89 -13.98 -9.87
C VAL A 43 -5.16 -13.92 -8.38
N LEU A 44 -5.93 -14.86 -7.84
CA LEU A 44 -6.08 -15.03 -6.40
C LEU A 44 -5.25 -16.24 -5.95
N LYS A 45 -4.20 -15.99 -5.17
CA LYS A 45 -3.42 -17.01 -4.48
C LYS A 45 -3.88 -17.06 -3.03
N GLN A 46 -4.77 -18.00 -2.74
CA GLN A 46 -5.33 -18.20 -1.41
C GLN A 46 -4.67 -19.39 -0.71
N LEU A 47 -4.26 -19.19 0.54
CA LEU A 47 -3.77 -20.23 1.44
C LEU A 47 -4.65 -20.30 2.71
N PRO A 48 -4.85 -21.50 3.29
CA PRO A 48 -5.66 -21.65 4.49
C PRO A 48 -4.98 -21.00 5.72
N GLU A 49 -5.74 -20.79 6.79
CA GLU A 49 -5.21 -20.25 8.05
C GLU A 49 -4.09 -21.13 8.64
N THR A 50 -4.13 -22.43 8.38
CA THR A 50 -3.10 -23.39 8.84
C THR A 50 -1.82 -23.39 8.01
N ALA A 51 -1.73 -22.57 6.95
CA ALA A 51 -0.54 -22.52 6.11
C ALA A 51 0.68 -22.11 6.94
N THR A 52 1.80 -22.76 6.66
CA THR A 52 3.10 -22.49 7.26
C THR A 52 3.76 -21.28 6.63
N GLN A 53 4.75 -20.69 7.31
CA GLN A 53 5.56 -19.61 6.75
C GLN A 53 6.16 -20.00 5.39
N ASP A 54 6.72 -21.22 5.28
CA ASP A 54 7.39 -21.69 4.07
C ASP A 54 6.43 -21.85 2.89
N GLU A 55 5.18 -22.29 3.12
CA GLU A 55 4.14 -22.36 2.09
C GLU A 55 3.76 -20.98 1.58
N VAL A 56 3.63 -19.99 2.48
CA VAL A 56 3.32 -18.60 2.10
C VAL A 56 4.50 -17.96 1.36
N VAL A 57 5.73 -18.20 1.79
CA VAL A 57 6.95 -17.76 1.11
C VAL A 57 7.04 -18.36 -0.29
N THR A 58 6.78 -19.65 -0.43
CA THR A 58 6.77 -20.35 -1.72
C THR A 58 5.72 -19.73 -2.66
N ALA A 59 4.51 -19.50 -2.16
CA ALA A 59 3.46 -18.84 -2.93
C ALA A 59 3.84 -17.42 -3.39
N LEU A 60 4.47 -16.62 -2.51
CA LEU A 60 4.97 -15.30 -2.88
C LEU A 60 6.07 -15.37 -3.94
N GLN A 61 7.00 -16.33 -3.82
CA GLN A 61 8.07 -16.52 -4.79
C GLN A 61 7.55 -16.94 -6.16
N GLU A 62 6.53 -17.80 -6.23
CA GLU A 62 5.85 -18.13 -7.48
C GLU A 62 5.30 -16.86 -8.16
N LEU A 63 4.61 -16.00 -7.41
CA LEU A 63 4.08 -14.74 -7.94
C LEU A 63 5.18 -13.76 -8.36
N ASN A 64 6.27 -13.65 -7.58
CA ASN A 64 7.42 -12.83 -7.93
C ASN A 64 8.06 -13.27 -9.24
N ASN A 65 8.17 -14.58 -9.48
CA ASN A 65 8.83 -15.13 -10.66
C ASN A 65 7.91 -15.26 -11.88
N ASP A 66 6.60 -15.19 -11.70
CA ASP A 66 5.65 -15.25 -12.81
C ASP A 66 5.67 -13.97 -13.66
N ALA A 67 6.19 -14.07 -14.88
CA ALA A 67 6.27 -12.95 -15.82
C ALA A 67 4.89 -12.42 -16.27
N ALA A 68 3.81 -13.20 -16.11
CA ALA A 68 2.46 -12.73 -16.37
C ALA A 68 1.92 -11.85 -15.24
N VAL A 69 2.48 -11.92 -14.03
CA VAL A 69 2.07 -11.09 -12.88
C VAL A 69 2.88 -9.80 -12.85
N HIS A 70 2.19 -8.67 -12.88
CA HIS A 70 2.77 -7.34 -12.96
C HIS A 70 2.72 -6.58 -11.63
N GLY A 71 1.86 -7.04 -10.71
CA GLY A 71 1.73 -6.47 -9.38
C GLY A 71 1.16 -7.48 -8.41
N ILE A 72 1.60 -7.42 -7.15
CA ILE A 72 1.24 -8.34 -6.08
C ILE A 72 0.72 -7.51 -4.92
N LEU A 73 -0.44 -7.91 -4.38
CA LEU A 73 -1.09 -7.32 -3.23
C LEU A 73 -1.25 -8.37 -2.12
N PRO A 74 -0.35 -8.41 -1.13
CA PRO A 74 -0.54 -9.21 0.07
C PRO A 74 -1.64 -8.58 0.95
N LEU A 75 -2.68 -9.34 1.27
CA LEU A 75 -3.77 -8.84 2.12
C LEU A 75 -3.49 -9.09 3.60
N MET A 76 -3.88 -8.10 4.40
CA MET A 76 -3.73 -8.07 5.85
C MET A 76 -5.10 -8.02 6.53
N PRO A 77 -5.25 -8.53 7.77
CA PRO A 77 -4.21 -9.19 8.55
C PRO A 77 -3.96 -10.63 8.09
N MET A 78 -2.69 -11.05 8.09
CA MET A 78 -2.33 -12.46 8.01
C MET A 78 -2.47 -13.14 9.39
N PRO A 79 -2.53 -14.48 9.45
CA PRO A 79 -2.50 -15.21 10.71
C PRO A 79 -1.26 -14.88 11.55
N LYS A 80 -1.39 -14.92 12.88
CA LYS A 80 -0.36 -14.43 13.81
C LYS A 80 0.98 -15.17 13.74
N HIS A 81 1.00 -16.42 13.27
CA HIS A 81 2.22 -17.21 13.12
C HIS A 81 2.98 -16.91 11.81
N ILE A 82 2.41 -16.09 10.93
CA ILE A 82 3.06 -15.65 9.69
C ILE A 82 3.85 -14.38 9.96
N ASP A 83 5.16 -14.43 9.69
CA ASP A 83 6.01 -13.25 9.70
C ASP A 83 5.77 -12.44 8.44
N THR A 84 4.92 -11.42 8.60
CA THR A 84 4.50 -10.54 7.52
C THR A 84 5.63 -9.62 7.05
N GLU A 85 6.50 -9.17 7.96
CA GLU A 85 7.61 -8.28 7.59
C GLU A 85 8.63 -9.05 6.75
N ALA A 86 8.94 -10.30 7.11
CA ALA A 86 9.78 -11.16 6.29
C ALA A 86 9.22 -11.37 4.87
N LEU A 87 7.89 -11.50 4.73
CA LEU A 87 7.24 -11.59 3.42
C LEU A 87 7.35 -10.29 2.63
N ILE A 88 7.13 -9.14 3.26
CA ILE A 88 7.28 -7.82 2.63
C ILE A 88 8.72 -7.62 2.14
N ASP A 89 9.73 -8.02 2.93
CA ASP A 89 11.14 -7.93 2.52
C ASP A 89 11.50 -8.84 1.33
N MET A 90 10.74 -9.92 1.12
CA MET A 90 10.91 -10.84 -0.03
C MET A 90 10.08 -10.45 -1.26
N LEU A 91 9.11 -9.54 -1.13
CA LEU A 91 8.29 -9.08 -2.24
C LEU A 91 9.16 -8.30 -3.24
N ASP A 92 9.08 -8.62 -4.54
CA ASP A 92 9.81 -7.87 -5.56
C ASP A 92 9.31 -6.41 -5.55
N PRO A 93 10.18 -5.42 -5.28
CA PRO A 93 9.77 -4.02 -5.23
C PRO A 93 9.17 -3.51 -6.56
N LYS A 94 9.46 -4.17 -7.69
CA LYS A 94 8.86 -3.84 -8.99
C LYS A 94 7.42 -4.33 -9.13
N LYS A 95 7.02 -5.33 -8.32
CA LYS A 95 5.64 -5.86 -8.27
C LYS A 95 4.91 -5.42 -7.00
N ASP A 96 5.57 -4.77 -6.06
CA ASP A 96 4.97 -4.19 -4.85
C ASP A 96 4.09 -2.99 -5.18
N ILE A 97 2.88 -3.26 -5.65
CA ILE A 97 1.91 -2.24 -6.06
C ILE A 97 1.24 -1.54 -4.89
N ASP A 98 1.39 -2.07 -3.67
CA ASP A 98 0.88 -1.46 -2.44
C ASP A 98 1.94 -0.64 -1.69
N GLY A 99 3.18 -0.57 -2.22
CA GLY A 99 4.25 0.27 -1.70
C GLY A 99 4.74 -0.12 -0.31
N LEU A 100 4.67 -1.40 0.04
CA LEU A 100 4.99 -1.92 1.37
C LEU A 100 6.50 -2.07 1.59
N THR A 101 7.25 -2.38 0.54
CA THR A 101 8.68 -2.69 0.63
C THR A 101 9.48 -1.49 1.11
N THR A 102 10.49 -1.74 1.94
CA THR A 102 11.44 -0.70 2.40
C THR A 102 12.08 0.04 1.21
N TYR A 103 12.31 -0.66 0.09
CA TYR A 103 12.81 -0.07 -1.15
C TYR A 103 11.86 0.99 -1.72
N ASN A 104 10.59 0.66 -1.91
CA ASN A 104 9.60 1.62 -2.46
C ASN A 104 9.35 2.79 -1.51
N ILE A 105 9.24 2.54 -0.21
CA ILE A 105 9.13 3.60 0.79
C ILE A 105 10.36 4.52 0.73
N GLY A 106 11.57 3.96 0.61
CA GLY A 106 12.80 4.73 0.45
C GLY A 106 12.80 5.61 -0.80
N LEU A 107 12.34 5.11 -1.94
CA LEU A 107 12.23 5.89 -3.18
C LEU A 107 11.22 7.04 -3.05
N VAL A 108 10.05 6.75 -2.49
CA VAL A 108 8.96 7.72 -2.32
C VAL A 108 9.40 8.86 -1.42
N THR A 109 10.03 8.53 -0.29
CA THR A 109 10.51 9.52 0.68
C THR A 109 11.70 10.34 0.16
N ALA A 110 12.51 9.77 -0.73
CA ALA A 110 13.58 10.49 -1.41
C ALA A 110 13.11 11.31 -2.64
N GLY A 111 11.81 11.30 -2.97
CA GLY A 111 11.28 11.95 -4.17
C GLY A 111 11.76 11.32 -5.49
N LYS A 112 12.19 10.06 -5.46
CA LYS A 112 12.76 9.32 -6.60
C LYS A 112 11.74 8.44 -7.34
N GLY A 113 10.46 8.55 -7.01
CA GLY A 113 9.39 7.74 -7.58
C GLY A 113 9.15 6.45 -6.79
N GLY A 114 8.90 5.34 -7.48
CA GLY A 114 8.50 4.06 -6.87
C GLY A 114 6.99 3.90 -6.69
N PHE A 115 6.58 2.80 -6.04
CA PHE A 115 5.19 2.61 -5.63
C PHE A 115 4.97 3.24 -4.26
N ALA A 116 4.12 4.25 -4.23
CA ALA A 116 3.71 4.89 -2.98
C ALA A 116 2.61 4.06 -2.28
N PRO A 117 2.64 3.94 -0.94
CA PRO A 117 1.56 3.29 -0.20
C PRO A 117 0.18 3.79 -0.62
N CYS A 118 -0.68 2.87 -1.05
CA CYS A 118 -1.90 3.21 -1.79
C CYS A 118 -2.81 4.18 -1.02
N THR A 119 -3.02 3.92 0.26
CA THR A 119 -3.88 4.77 1.11
C THR A 119 -3.31 6.18 1.29
N ALA A 120 -2.01 6.31 1.56
CA ALA A 120 -1.38 7.62 1.68
C ALA A 120 -1.43 8.40 0.36
N LYS A 121 -1.17 7.72 -0.76
CA LYS A 121 -1.30 8.30 -2.11
C LYS A 121 -2.74 8.71 -2.40
N ALA A 122 -3.73 7.91 -1.99
CA ALA A 122 -5.14 8.21 -2.16
C ALA A 122 -5.54 9.47 -1.38
N CYS A 123 -5.07 9.65 -0.14
CA CYS A 123 -5.30 10.89 0.62
C CYS A 123 -4.83 12.13 -0.16
N MET A 124 -3.59 12.10 -0.68
CA MET A 124 -3.05 13.20 -1.48
C MET A 124 -3.83 13.41 -2.78
N ALA A 125 -4.23 12.31 -3.46
CA ALA A 125 -5.01 12.37 -4.68
C ALA A 125 -6.41 12.95 -4.46
N ILE A 126 -7.06 12.64 -3.33
CA ILE A 126 -8.36 13.19 -2.96
C ILE A 126 -8.25 14.69 -2.70
N LEU A 127 -7.25 15.14 -1.94
CA LEU A 127 -7.02 16.57 -1.72
C LEU A 127 -6.83 17.31 -3.05
N ASN A 128 -6.02 16.75 -3.94
CA ASN A 128 -5.80 17.30 -5.27
C ASN A 128 -7.08 17.29 -6.14
N HIS A 129 -7.91 16.24 -6.07
CA HIS A 129 -9.15 16.15 -6.82
C HIS A 129 -10.17 17.23 -6.42
N TYR A 130 -10.17 17.62 -5.15
CA TYR A 130 -11.04 18.69 -4.62
C TYR A 130 -10.37 20.07 -4.60
N ASP A 131 -9.24 20.24 -5.29
CA ASP A 131 -8.48 21.50 -5.35
C ASP A 131 -8.14 22.08 -3.96
N ILE A 132 -7.85 21.21 -2.98
CA ILE A 132 -7.41 21.61 -1.64
C ILE A 132 -5.88 21.70 -1.64
N PRO A 133 -5.28 22.91 -1.63
CA PRO A 133 -3.84 23.06 -1.71
C PRO A 133 -3.19 22.61 -0.39
N VAL A 134 -2.16 21.77 -0.49
CA VAL A 134 -1.31 21.36 0.64
C VAL A 134 -0.19 22.36 0.89
N GLU A 135 0.27 23.05 -0.16
CA GLU A 135 1.35 24.02 -0.08
C GLU A 135 1.04 25.12 0.95
N GLY A 136 1.97 25.30 1.90
CA GLY A 136 1.85 26.31 2.96
C GLY A 136 0.85 25.98 4.07
N LYS A 137 0.14 24.86 4.01
CA LYS A 137 -0.81 24.42 5.05
C LYS A 137 -0.14 23.66 6.18
N HIS A 138 -0.67 23.79 7.39
CA HIS A 138 -0.34 22.93 8.52
C HIS A 138 -1.23 21.68 8.51
N VAL A 139 -0.65 20.53 8.17
CA VAL A 139 -1.35 19.24 8.16
C VAL A 139 -1.05 18.47 9.45
N VAL A 140 -2.09 17.98 10.11
CA VAL A 140 -1.98 17.17 11.33
C VAL A 140 -2.33 15.72 11.01
N VAL A 141 -1.33 14.84 11.05
CA VAL A 141 -1.50 13.42 10.79
C VAL A 141 -1.62 12.68 12.13
N ILE A 142 -2.78 12.09 12.40
CA ILE A 142 -2.99 11.25 13.60
C ILE A 142 -2.74 9.78 13.24
N GLY A 143 -1.67 9.22 13.77
CA GLY A 143 -1.25 7.85 13.50
C GLY A 143 0.08 7.82 12.75
N ARG A 144 0.90 6.80 13.05
CA ARG A 144 2.28 6.67 12.56
C ARG A 144 2.61 5.29 12.02
N SER A 145 1.61 4.63 11.44
CA SER A 145 1.81 3.34 10.79
C SER A 145 2.78 3.48 9.61
N GLN A 146 3.47 2.39 9.29
CA GLN A 146 4.41 2.33 8.16
C GLN A 146 3.71 2.49 6.81
N VAL A 147 2.43 2.11 6.72
CA VAL A 147 1.66 2.03 5.47
C VAL A 147 0.74 3.24 5.22
N ILE A 148 0.42 4.04 6.25
CA ILE A 148 -0.45 5.22 6.09
C ILE A 148 0.18 6.47 6.70
N GLY A 149 0.35 6.49 8.02
CA GLY A 149 0.66 7.71 8.77
C GLY A 149 2.01 8.33 8.40
N LYS A 150 3.09 7.55 8.42
CA LYS A 150 4.41 8.07 8.02
C LYS A 150 4.47 8.41 6.53
N PRO A 151 3.99 7.56 5.60
CA PRO A 151 4.01 7.90 4.18
C PRO A 151 3.23 9.18 3.85
N VAL A 152 2.01 9.36 4.38
CA VAL A 152 1.22 10.57 4.07
C VAL A 152 1.90 11.83 4.63
N ALA A 153 2.49 11.76 5.83
CA ALA A 153 3.24 12.88 6.39
C ALA A 153 4.44 13.29 5.52
N LEU A 154 5.17 12.32 4.95
CA LEU A 154 6.32 12.57 4.09
C LEU A 154 5.89 13.08 2.70
N MET A 155 4.76 12.58 2.16
CA MET A 155 4.18 13.11 0.92
C MET A 155 3.69 14.54 1.11
N THR A 156 3.08 14.86 2.25
CA THR A 156 2.69 16.23 2.61
C THR A 156 3.90 17.16 2.64
N LEU A 157 5.01 16.76 3.26
CA LEU A 157 6.26 17.53 3.23
C LEU A 157 6.77 17.73 1.80
N GLY A 158 6.71 16.68 0.97
CA GLY A 158 7.05 16.77 -0.45
C GLY A 158 6.14 17.71 -1.25
N ALA A 159 4.89 17.89 -0.82
CA ALA A 159 3.91 18.83 -1.38
C ALA A 159 3.95 20.21 -0.70
N HIS A 160 5.06 20.55 -0.02
CA HIS A 160 5.30 21.85 0.62
C HIS A 160 4.34 22.19 1.79
N GLY A 161 3.71 21.18 2.40
CA GLY A 161 2.96 21.35 3.65
C GLY A 161 3.86 21.31 4.88
N THR A 162 3.48 22.04 5.93
CA THR A 162 4.04 21.85 7.27
C THR A 162 3.31 20.69 7.94
N VAL A 163 4.01 19.70 8.48
CA VAL A 163 3.35 18.52 9.06
C VAL A 163 3.60 18.40 10.56
N THR A 164 2.58 18.01 11.31
CA THR A 164 2.72 17.50 12.68
C THR A 164 2.20 16.08 12.73
N MET A 165 3.08 15.15 13.12
CA MET A 165 2.69 13.76 13.35
C MET A 165 2.30 13.55 14.81
N CYS A 166 1.06 13.12 15.03
CA CYS A 166 0.53 12.73 16.32
C CYS A 166 0.35 11.21 16.42
N HIS A 167 0.30 10.69 17.64
CA HIS A 167 0.10 9.27 17.92
C HIS A 167 -0.45 9.05 19.34
N SER A 168 -0.65 7.79 19.73
CA SER A 168 -1.20 7.38 21.04
C SER A 168 -0.41 7.84 22.29
N ARG A 169 0.71 8.54 22.10
CA ARG A 169 1.55 9.10 23.17
C ARG A 169 1.77 10.60 23.04
N THR A 170 1.03 11.26 22.14
CA THR A 170 1.08 12.71 21.97
C THR A 170 0.32 13.35 23.13
N PRO A 171 0.96 14.18 23.97
CA PRO A 171 0.25 14.99 24.95
C PRO A 171 -0.62 16.04 24.24
N ASP A 172 -1.76 16.38 24.83
CA ASP A 172 -2.65 17.43 24.35
C ASP A 172 -3.05 17.28 22.87
N LEU A 173 -3.36 16.05 22.45
CA LEU A 173 -3.73 15.71 21.06
C LEU A 173 -4.80 16.66 20.49
N ALA A 174 -5.81 17.01 21.28
CA ALA A 174 -6.86 17.93 20.86
C ALA A 174 -6.34 19.32 20.50
N GLU A 175 -5.29 19.81 21.18
CA GLU A 175 -4.66 21.07 20.85
C GLU A 175 -3.88 20.96 19.54
N GLN A 176 -3.15 19.87 19.33
CA GLN A 176 -2.43 19.65 18.06
C GLN A 176 -3.39 19.64 16.87
N VAL A 177 -4.50 18.91 16.98
CA VAL A 177 -5.51 18.82 15.90
C VAL A 177 -6.13 20.18 15.59
N LYS A 178 -6.40 21.02 16.59
CA LYS A 178 -6.97 22.38 16.39
C LYS A 178 -6.05 23.32 15.60
N ARG A 179 -4.75 23.05 15.54
CA ARG A 179 -3.77 23.88 14.83
C ARG A 179 -3.69 23.53 13.34
N GLY A 180 -4.19 22.37 12.94
CA GLY A 180 -4.17 21.91 11.56
C GLY A 180 -5.18 22.62 10.67
N ASP A 181 -4.74 23.03 9.50
CA ASP A 181 -5.60 23.39 8.37
C ASP A 181 -6.22 22.16 7.71
N ILE A 182 -5.50 21.01 7.78
CA ILE A 182 -5.86 19.69 7.21
C ILE A 182 -5.63 18.61 8.27
#